data_AF-A0A0A6UD50-F1
#
_entry.id   AF-A0A0A6UD50-F1
#
_cell.length_a   1.000
_cell.length_b   1.000
_cell.length_c   1.000
_cell.angle_alpha   90.00
_cell.angle_beta   90.00
_cell.angle_gamma   90.00
#
_symmetry.space_group_name_H-M   'P 1'
#
loop_
_entity.id
_entity.type
_entity.pdbx_description
1 polymer ?
#
loop_
_entity_poly.entity_id
_entity_poly.type
_entity_poly.pdbx_seq_one_letter_code
_entity_poly.pdbx_strand_id
1 'polypeptide(L)'
;MLTQCGLTPFRLARAGDPVSLVDVVSSGGTFECLYTLLRDWVREEREPWDVVRRKIRFIGIVSRGSTSPKTHRWQQHADWTSDLPAGAVSNVSMDPPLYRYLADRQTKVTRTFGPGAGGPPPIRHDDDGRRALAEAVALVAYGRRPETRARLIRVLSAQKPYPKAWLSLLRR
;
A
#
# COMPACT_ATOMS: atom_id res chain seq x y z
N MET A 1 -13.23 -8.83 -2.82
CA MET A 1 -12.11 -8.01 -3.32
C MET A 1 -10.74 -8.59 -2.96
N LEU A 2 -10.39 -8.78 -1.67
CA LEU A 2 -9.08 -9.34 -1.27
C LEU A 2 -8.80 -10.76 -1.79
N THR A 3 -9.79 -11.64 -1.73
CA THR A 3 -9.72 -13.00 -2.28
C THR A 3 -9.41 -13.02 -3.78
N GLN A 4 -9.98 -12.07 -4.54
CA GLN A 4 -9.76 -11.94 -5.99
C GLN A 4 -8.32 -11.50 -6.30
N CYS A 5 -7.67 -10.80 -5.37
CA CYS A 5 -6.24 -10.48 -5.44
C CYS A 5 -5.35 -11.64 -4.93
N GLY A 6 -5.91 -12.81 -4.67
CA GLY A 6 -5.18 -13.96 -4.13
C GLY A 6 -4.80 -13.84 -2.65
N LEU A 7 -5.34 -12.85 -1.94
CA LEU A 7 -5.10 -12.64 -0.51
C LEU A 7 -6.19 -13.33 0.31
N THR A 8 -5.79 -14.34 1.08
CA THR A 8 -6.66 -15.03 2.05
C THR A 8 -5.85 -15.33 3.32
N PRO A 9 -6.49 -15.37 4.51
CA PRO A 9 -5.86 -15.86 5.73
C PRO A 9 -5.23 -17.23 5.52
N PHE A 10 -5.95 -18.14 4.85
CA PHE A 10 -5.47 -19.48 4.53
C PHE A 10 -4.11 -19.49 3.81
N ARG A 11 -3.98 -18.69 2.73
CA ARG A 11 -2.73 -18.63 1.94
C ARG A 11 -1.60 -18.00 2.72
N LEU A 12 -1.89 -16.91 3.45
CA LEU A 12 -0.91 -16.23 4.28
C LEU A 12 -0.38 -17.15 5.37
N ALA A 13 -1.24 -17.90 6.07
CA ALA A 13 -0.83 -18.80 7.15
C ALA A 13 0.10 -19.94 6.73
N ARG A 14 0.12 -20.30 5.43
CA ARG A 14 0.82 -21.51 4.93
C ARG A 14 2.04 -21.14 4.09
N ALA A 15 2.17 -21.65 2.87
CA ALA A 15 3.31 -21.38 1.98
C ALA A 15 3.14 -20.11 1.12
N GLY A 16 2.12 -19.27 1.37
CA GLY A 16 1.91 -18.05 0.59
C GLY A 16 3.08 -17.08 0.73
N ASP A 17 3.43 -16.44 -0.39
CA ASP A 17 4.42 -15.37 -0.42
C ASP A 17 3.97 -14.19 0.48
N PRO A 18 4.92 -13.48 1.10
CA PRO A 18 4.62 -12.22 1.75
C PRO A 18 3.96 -11.22 0.79
N VAL A 19 2.97 -10.48 1.28
CA VAL A 19 2.21 -9.48 0.53
C VAL A 19 2.53 -8.08 1.04
N SER A 20 2.69 -7.15 0.11
CA SER A 20 2.81 -5.72 0.40
C SER A 20 1.55 -4.99 -0.02
N LEU A 21 0.92 -4.33 0.93
CA LEU A 21 -0.19 -3.41 0.75
C LEU A 21 0.40 -2.01 0.60
N VAL A 22 0.20 -1.40 -0.56
CA VAL A 22 0.85 -0.14 -0.95
C VAL A 22 -0.23 0.87 -1.29
N ASP A 23 -0.15 2.07 -0.74
CA ASP A 23 -1.10 3.14 -1.01
C ASP A 23 -0.45 4.53 -0.88
N VAL A 24 -1.06 5.56 -1.46
CA VAL A 24 -0.72 6.96 -1.23
C VAL A 24 -1.43 7.44 0.03
N VAL A 25 -0.67 7.82 1.07
CA VAL A 25 -1.20 7.96 2.44
C VAL A 25 -1.12 9.38 2.96
N SER A 26 -2.26 9.92 3.41
CA SER A 26 -2.32 11.17 4.20
C SER A 26 -2.41 10.94 5.72
N SER A 27 -3.29 10.05 6.19
CA SER A 27 -3.56 9.83 7.63
C SER A 27 -3.46 8.37 8.11
N GLY A 28 -3.38 7.40 7.19
CA GLY A 28 -3.23 5.97 7.52
C GLY A 28 -4.54 5.20 7.80
N GLY A 29 -5.69 5.88 7.87
CA GLY A 29 -6.97 5.25 8.22
C GLY A 29 -7.39 4.09 7.30
N THR A 30 -7.11 4.18 5.99
CA THR A 30 -7.38 3.07 5.05
C THR A 30 -6.59 1.81 5.41
N PHE A 31 -5.33 1.97 5.82
CA PHE A 31 -4.52 0.84 6.27
C PHE A 31 -5.01 0.26 7.59
N GLU A 32 -5.47 1.10 8.52
CA GLU A 32 -6.10 0.64 9.76
C GLU A 32 -7.36 -0.18 9.48
N CYS A 33 -8.28 0.32 8.64
CA CYS A 33 -9.48 -0.43 8.25
C CYS A 33 -9.12 -1.79 7.61
N LEU A 34 -8.12 -1.81 6.73
CA LEU A 34 -7.67 -3.02 6.07
C LEU A 34 -6.99 -4.00 7.05
N TYR A 35 -6.19 -3.48 7.99
CA TYR A 35 -5.59 -4.26 9.06
C TYR A 35 -6.67 -4.93 9.92
N THR A 36 -7.66 -4.15 10.38
CA THR A 36 -8.75 -4.66 11.22
C THR A 36 -9.55 -5.72 10.48
N LEU A 37 -9.91 -5.46 9.22
CA LEU A 37 -10.59 -6.44 8.36
C LEU A 37 -9.80 -7.75 8.23
N LEU A 38 -8.49 -7.67 8.00
CA LEU A 38 -7.62 -8.85 7.90
C LEU A 38 -7.50 -9.58 9.25
N ARG A 39 -7.41 -8.84 10.35
CA ARG A 39 -7.31 -9.40 11.70
C ARG A 39 -8.56 -10.17 12.08
N ASP A 40 -9.72 -9.60 11.81
CA ASP A 40 -11.03 -10.21 12.06
C ASP A 40 -11.22 -11.43 11.17
N TRP A 41 -10.89 -11.33 9.88
CA TRP A 41 -11.01 -12.46 8.95
C TRP A 41 -10.09 -13.64 9.34
N VAL A 42 -8.86 -13.37 9.77
CA VAL A 42 -7.95 -14.41 10.31
C VAL A 42 -8.55 -15.08 11.56
N ARG A 43 -9.18 -14.29 12.44
CA ARG A 43 -9.83 -14.80 13.65
C ARG A 43 -11.03 -15.69 13.30
N GLU A 44 -11.85 -15.27 12.34
CA GLU A 44 -13.01 -16.03 11.85
C GLU A 44 -12.60 -17.37 11.23
N GLU A 45 -11.56 -17.37 10.38
CA GLU A 45 -11.03 -18.59 9.75
C GLU A 45 -10.14 -19.43 10.69
N ARG A 46 -9.91 -18.96 11.92
CA ARG A 46 -9.06 -19.61 12.94
C ARG A 46 -7.63 -19.87 12.45
N GLU A 47 -7.11 -18.98 11.63
CA GLU A 47 -5.75 -19.07 11.10
C GLU A 47 -4.72 -18.49 12.09
N PRO A 48 -3.46 -18.96 12.09
CA PRO A 48 -2.45 -18.54 13.04
C PRO A 48 -1.97 -17.10 12.74
N TRP A 49 -2.52 -16.13 13.49
CA TRP A 49 -2.19 -14.72 13.32
C TRP A 49 -0.69 -14.42 13.39
N ASP A 50 0.05 -15.07 14.28
CA ASP A 50 1.50 -14.89 14.40
C ASP A 50 2.26 -15.24 13.11
N VAL A 51 1.75 -16.17 12.31
CA VAL A 51 2.32 -16.49 11.01
C VAL A 51 1.88 -15.46 9.97
N VAL A 52 0.59 -15.12 9.96
CA VAL A 52 -0.01 -14.18 9.00
C VAL A 52 0.62 -12.78 9.11
N ARG A 53 0.75 -12.22 10.32
CA ARG A 53 1.28 -10.86 10.55
C ARG A 53 2.73 -10.69 10.10
N ARG A 54 3.52 -11.76 10.04
CA ARG A 54 4.90 -11.76 9.53
C ARG A 54 4.98 -11.68 8.00
N LYS A 55 3.87 -11.90 7.31
CA LYS A 55 3.78 -11.90 5.84
C LYS A 55 3.05 -10.70 5.27
N ILE A 56 2.48 -9.85 6.10
CA ILE A 56 1.82 -8.62 5.65
C ILE A 56 2.79 -7.46 5.84
N ARG A 57 2.83 -6.56 4.87
CA ARG A 57 3.56 -5.29 4.95
C ARG A 57 2.67 -4.15 4.48
N PHE A 58 2.79 -3.00 5.13
CA PHE A 58 2.11 -1.77 4.77
C PHE A 58 3.13 -0.73 4.34
N ILE A 59 2.93 -0.16 3.16
CA ILE A 59 3.88 0.76 2.52
C ILE A 59 3.13 2.03 2.14
N GLY A 60 3.36 3.08 2.90
CA GLY A 60 2.79 4.40 2.62
C GLY A 60 3.66 5.17 1.66
N ILE A 61 3.14 5.50 0.48
CA ILE A 61 3.72 6.52 -0.39
C ILE A 61 3.31 7.88 0.20
N VAL A 62 4.27 8.64 0.70
CA VAL A 62 4.04 9.90 1.43
C VAL A 62 4.71 11.07 0.72
N SER A 63 4.15 12.26 0.89
CA SER A 63 4.83 13.49 0.45
C SER A 63 6.19 13.61 1.12
N ARG A 64 7.23 13.94 0.36
CA ARG A 64 8.57 14.18 0.89
C ARG A 64 8.53 15.42 1.79
N GLY A 65 8.53 15.18 3.09
CA GLY A 65 8.69 16.20 4.12
C GLY A 65 10.13 16.34 4.61
N SER A 66 10.31 17.12 5.67
CA SER A 66 11.57 17.21 6.41
C SER A 66 11.99 15.85 6.98
N THR A 67 13.31 15.63 7.10
CA THR A 67 13.88 14.43 7.74
C THR A 67 13.92 14.51 9.27
N SER A 68 13.37 15.59 9.85
CA SER A 68 13.33 15.80 11.30
C SER A 68 12.54 14.69 12.02
N PRO A 69 12.98 14.25 13.23
CA PRO A 69 12.20 13.37 14.09
C PRO A 69 10.83 13.94 14.47
N LYS A 70 10.67 15.27 14.42
CA LYS A 70 9.42 15.99 14.70
C LYS A 70 8.44 16.02 13.51
N THR A 71 8.86 15.52 12.34
CA THR A 71 7.98 15.46 11.17
C THR A 71 6.92 14.40 11.39
N HIS A 72 5.65 14.84 11.39
CA HIS A 72 4.49 13.97 11.51
C HIS A 72 4.55 12.82 10.49
N ARG A 73 4.48 11.58 10.98
CA ARG A 73 4.35 10.39 10.15
C ARG A 73 3.06 9.70 10.53
N TRP A 74 2.23 9.35 9.55
CA TRP A 74 0.91 8.75 9.78
C TRP A 74 0.96 7.53 10.72
N GLN A 75 2.04 6.73 10.67
CA GLN A 75 2.17 5.55 11.53
C GLN A 75 2.46 5.86 13.00
N GLN A 76 2.89 7.08 13.36
CA GLN A 76 3.23 7.44 14.74
C GLN A 76 2.01 7.51 15.66
N HIS A 77 0.81 7.63 15.09
CA HIS A 77 -0.46 7.70 15.81
C HIS A 77 -1.36 6.49 15.50
N ALA A 78 -0.77 5.41 14.97
CA ALA A 78 -1.47 4.24 14.51
C ALA A 78 -1.12 3.05 15.40
N ASP A 79 -1.84 2.89 16.52
CA ASP A 79 -1.54 1.89 17.56
C ASP A 79 -1.49 0.46 17.01
N TRP A 80 -2.32 0.14 16.01
CA TRP A 80 -2.35 -1.16 15.34
C TRP A 80 -1.00 -1.57 14.73
N THR A 81 -0.15 -0.60 14.39
CA THR A 81 1.17 -0.89 13.81
C THR A 81 2.11 -1.59 14.80
N SER A 82 1.85 -1.44 16.11
CA SER A 82 2.62 -2.12 17.16
C SER A 82 2.39 -3.63 17.21
N ASP A 83 1.27 -4.13 16.66
CA ASP A 83 1.00 -5.56 16.54
C ASP A 83 1.80 -6.21 15.39
N LEU A 84 2.46 -5.42 14.54
CA LEU A 84 3.25 -5.93 13.43
C LEU A 84 4.74 -6.03 13.76
N PRO A 85 5.48 -6.97 13.13
CA PRO A 85 6.94 -7.02 13.27
C PRO A 85 7.62 -5.72 12.85
N ALA A 86 8.77 -5.44 13.44
CA ALA A 86 9.59 -4.29 13.06
C ALA A 86 9.87 -4.28 11.55
N GLY A 87 9.62 -3.14 10.91
CA GLY A 87 9.79 -2.96 9.46
C GLY A 87 8.65 -3.50 8.59
N ALA A 88 7.57 -4.02 9.18
CA ALA A 88 6.33 -4.34 8.45
C ALA A 88 5.62 -3.07 7.94
N VAL A 89 5.81 -1.94 8.61
CA VAL A 89 5.30 -0.63 8.19
C VAL A 89 6.44 0.25 7.74
N SER A 90 6.35 0.79 6.53
CA SER A 90 7.39 1.63 5.94
C SER A 90 6.82 2.74 5.06
N ASN A 91 7.63 3.77 4.80
CA ASN A 91 7.24 4.89 3.96
C ASN A 91 8.16 5.02 2.75
N VAL A 92 7.57 5.32 1.60
CA VAL A 92 8.27 5.75 0.38
C VAL A 92 8.01 7.23 0.17
N SER A 93 9.06 8.04 0.15
CA SER A 93 8.91 9.48 -0.08
C SER A 93 8.78 9.81 -1.57
N MET A 94 7.75 10.57 -1.91
CA MET A 94 7.45 11.06 -3.25
C MET A 94 7.65 12.58 -3.34
N ASP A 95 8.03 13.06 -4.51
CA ASP A 95 8.06 14.50 -4.81
C ASP A 95 6.70 15.16 -4.45
N PRO A 96 6.68 16.30 -3.71
CA PRO A 96 5.43 16.86 -3.21
C PRO A 96 4.41 17.26 -4.29
N PRO A 97 4.79 17.93 -5.41
CA PRO A 97 3.90 18.13 -6.55
C PRO A 97 3.25 16.85 -7.09
N LEU A 98 4.04 15.78 -7.26
CA LEU A 98 3.53 14.50 -7.77
C LEU A 98 2.62 13.81 -6.74
N TYR A 99 3.01 13.82 -5.47
CA TYR A 99 2.17 13.33 -4.38
C TYR A 99 0.82 14.06 -4.38
N ARG A 100 0.82 15.40 -4.43
CA ARG A 100 -0.40 16.21 -4.42
C ARG A 100 -1.26 15.95 -5.65
N TYR A 101 -0.64 15.68 -6.79
CA TYR A 101 -1.38 15.27 -7.98
C TYR A 101 -2.10 13.94 -7.75
N LEU A 102 -1.37 12.89 -7.35
CA LEU A 102 -1.94 11.56 -7.14
C LEU A 102 -2.91 11.49 -5.96
N ALA A 103 -2.67 12.21 -4.87
CA ALA A 103 -3.50 12.18 -3.67
C ALA A 103 -4.80 12.99 -3.85
N ASP A 104 -4.69 14.23 -4.37
CA ASP A 104 -5.78 15.20 -4.26
C ASP A 104 -6.45 15.53 -5.60
N ARG A 105 -5.71 15.46 -6.72
CA ARG A 105 -6.14 16.07 -8.00
C ARG A 105 -6.43 15.06 -9.10
N GLN A 106 -5.77 13.91 -9.09
CA GLN A 106 -5.96 12.89 -10.11
C GLN A 106 -7.39 12.35 -10.02
N THR A 107 -8.13 12.43 -11.12
CA THR A 107 -9.43 11.80 -11.25
C THR A 107 -9.32 10.31 -10.94
N LYS A 108 -10.21 9.81 -10.09
CA LYS A 108 -10.23 8.40 -9.70
C LYS A 108 -11.25 7.62 -10.52
N VAL A 109 -10.89 6.41 -10.93
CA VAL A 109 -11.78 5.48 -11.66
C VAL A 109 -13.00 5.04 -10.85
N THR A 110 -12.89 5.13 -9.52
CA THR A 110 -13.96 4.91 -8.55
C THR A 110 -13.99 6.08 -7.57
N ARG A 111 -15.14 6.37 -6.95
CA ARG A 111 -15.18 7.34 -5.83
C ARG A 111 -14.25 6.84 -4.71
N THR A 112 -13.79 7.76 -3.86
CA THR A 112 -13.03 7.39 -2.65
C THR A 112 -13.86 6.46 -1.78
N PHE A 113 -13.31 5.28 -1.47
CA PHE A 113 -13.89 4.34 -0.50
C PHE A 113 -13.32 4.69 0.89
N GLY A 114 -14.07 5.50 1.63
CA GLY A 114 -13.70 5.94 2.98
C GLY A 114 -14.48 5.22 4.09
N PRO A 115 -14.07 5.38 5.35
CA PRO A 115 -14.86 4.94 6.51
C PRO A 115 -16.29 5.49 6.42
N GLY A 116 -17.29 4.60 6.43
CA GLY A 116 -18.71 4.98 6.27
C GLY A 116 -19.28 4.90 4.85
N ALA A 117 -18.49 4.51 3.84
CA ALA A 117 -19.04 4.23 2.51
C ALA A 117 -19.95 2.98 2.56
N GLY A 118 -21.23 3.14 2.25
CA GLY A 118 -22.26 2.07 2.26
C GLY A 118 -22.14 1.03 1.14
N GLY A 119 -20.92 0.75 0.66
CA GLY A 119 -20.65 -0.17 -0.44
C GLY A 119 -19.58 0.33 -1.41
N PRO A 120 -19.12 -0.52 -2.34
CA PRO A 120 -18.15 -0.14 -3.35
C PRO A 120 -18.74 0.94 -4.25
N PRO A 121 -18.01 2.04 -4.49
CA PRO A 121 -18.51 3.12 -5.33
C PRO A 121 -18.60 2.68 -6.79
N PRO A 122 -19.58 3.19 -7.55
CA PRO A 122 -19.70 2.87 -8.96
C PRO A 122 -18.46 3.31 -9.74
N ILE A 123 -18.13 2.53 -10.77
CA ILE A 123 -17.05 2.86 -11.70
C ILE A 123 -17.50 4.03 -12.58
N ARG A 124 -16.60 4.99 -12.80
CA ARG A 124 -16.84 6.09 -13.74
C ARG A 124 -16.65 5.62 -15.18
N HIS A 125 -17.64 5.88 -16.03
CA HIS A 125 -17.62 5.52 -17.45
C HIS A 125 -17.55 6.73 -18.41
N ASP A 126 -17.52 7.94 -17.84
CA ASP A 126 -17.37 9.20 -18.57
C ASP A 126 -15.94 9.40 -19.12
N ASP A 127 -15.76 10.42 -19.94
CA ASP A 127 -14.47 10.70 -20.58
C ASP A 127 -13.34 10.94 -19.56
N ASP A 128 -13.66 11.57 -18.43
CA ASP A 128 -12.73 11.78 -17.34
C ASP A 128 -12.33 10.46 -16.66
N GLY A 129 -13.30 9.55 -16.43
CA GLY A 129 -13.04 8.20 -15.94
C GLY A 129 -12.17 7.38 -16.91
N ARG A 130 -12.40 7.51 -18.23
CA ARG A 130 -11.58 6.85 -19.26
C ARG A 130 -10.16 7.39 -19.29
N ARG A 131 -9.98 8.71 -19.17
CA ARG A 131 -8.66 9.35 -19.08
C ARG A 131 -7.91 8.90 -17.83
N ALA A 132 -8.57 8.89 -16.67
CA ALA A 132 -8.01 8.38 -15.42
C ALA A 132 -7.58 6.91 -15.55
N LEU A 133 -8.41 6.07 -16.16
CA LEU A 133 -8.09 4.67 -16.40
C LEU A 133 -6.89 4.52 -17.36
N ALA A 134 -6.85 5.28 -18.44
CA ALA A 134 -5.75 5.27 -19.39
C ALA A 134 -4.43 5.66 -18.72
N GLU A 135 -4.44 6.69 -17.87
CA GLU A 135 -3.28 7.11 -17.08
C GLU A 135 -2.83 6.01 -16.11
N ALA A 136 -3.76 5.41 -15.37
CA ALA A 136 -3.46 4.32 -14.44
C ALA A 136 -2.85 3.10 -15.17
N VAL A 137 -3.41 2.73 -16.32
CA VAL A 137 -2.87 1.64 -17.17
C VAL A 137 -1.47 2.00 -17.67
N ALA A 138 -1.24 3.24 -18.11
CA ALA A 138 0.07 3.70 -18.57
C ALA A 138 1.12 3.64 -17.45
N LEU A 139 0.77 4.09 -16.23
CA LEU A 139 1.65 4.01 -15.06
C LEU A 139 2.00 2.56 -14.70
N VAL A 140 1.02 1.66 -14.70
CA VAL A 140 1.25 0.23 -14.42
C VAL A 140 2.12 -0.40 -15.52
N ALA A 141 1.84 -0.13 -16.79
CA ALA A 141 2.61 -0.62 -17.91
C ALA A 141 4.07 -0.14 -17.84
N TYR A 142 4.27 1.15 -17.54
CA TYR A 142 5.61 1.72 -17.36
C TYR A 142 6.36 1.09 -16.18
N GLY A 143 5.68 0.89 -15.04
CA GLY A 143 6.25 0.26 -13.85
C GLY A 143 6.55 -1.23 -13.99
N ARG A 144 5.92 -1.92 -14.94
CA ARG A 144 6.19 -3.34 -15.25
C ARG A 144 7.40 -3.56 -16.16
N ARG A 145 7.92 -2.51 -16.80
CA ARG A 145 9.12 -2.62 -17.65
C ARG A 145 10.33 -3.05 -16.81
N PRO A 146 11.15 -4.01 -17.27
CA PRO A 146 12.33 -4.47 -16.54
C PRO A 146 13.30 -3.33 -16.16
N GLU A 147 13.50 -2.37 -17.06
CA GLU A 147 14.40 -1.24 -16.88
C GLU A 147 13.87 -0.29 -15.81
N THR A 148 12.56 -0.01 -15.83
CA THR A 148 11.90 0.80 -14.81
C THR A 148 11.99 0.14 -13.44
N ARG A 149 11.73 -1.17 -13.35
CA ARG A 149 11.88 -1.95 -12.11
C ARG A 149 13.31 -1.93 -11.59
N ALA A 150 14.28 -2.20 -12.46
CA ALA A 150 15.69 -2.17 -12.08
C ALA A 150 16.12 -0.79 -11.57
N ARG A 151 15.66 0.29 -12.22
CA ARG A 151 15.90 1.67 -11.77
C ARG A 151 15.23 1.95 -10.43
N LEU A 152 13.98 1.54 -10.24
CA LEU A 152 13.23 1.75 -9.01
C LEU A 152 13.90 1.03 -7.84
N ILE A 153 14.30 -0.24 -8.03
CA ILE A 153 15.06 -1.01 -7.04
C ILE A 153 16.36 -0.30 -6.70
N ARG A 154 17.13 0.15 -7.70
CA ARG A 154 18.40 0.87 -7.48
C ARG A 154 18.20 2.13 -6.65
N VAL A 155 17.21 2.95 -7.01
CA VAL A 155 16.91 4.21 -6.31
C VAL A 155 16.43 3.96 -4.88
N LEU A 156 15.52 3.01 -4.67
CA LEU A 156 15.00 2.69 -3.35
C LEU A 156 16.07 2.03 -2.46
N SER A 157 16.97 1.22 -3.03
CA SER A 157 18.12 0.65 -2.32
C SER A 157 19.11 1.72 -1.83
N ALA A 158 19.22 2.84 -2.53
CA ALA A 158 20.10 3.94 -2.18
C ALA A 158 19.50 4.87 -1.12
N GLN A 159 18.19 4.83 -0.89
CA GLN A 159 17.56 5.62 0.16
C GLN A 159 17.71 4.89 1.52
N LYS A 160 18.14 5.62 2.57
CA LYS A 160 18.13 5.13 3.96
C LYS A 160 16.90 5.67 4.69
N PRO A 161 16.26 4.93 5.62
CA PRO A 161 16.47 3.53 5.97
C PRO A 161 15.46 2.63 5.24
N TYR A 162 15.77 2.15 4.04
CA TYR A 162 14.90 1.16 3.36
C TYR A 162 15.30 -0.26 3.75
N PRO A 163 14.36 -1.12 4.20
CA PRO A 163 14.67 -2.50 4.57
C PRO A 163 15.11 -3.33 3.36
N LYS A 164 16.34 -3.85 3.39
CA LYS A 164 16.93 -4.70 2.33
C LYS A 164 16.07 -5.92 1.97
N ALA A 165 15.31 -6.45 2.92
CA ALA A 165 14.43 -7.61 2.73
C ALA A 165 13.24 -7.36 1.79
N TRP A 166 12.89 -6.10 1.53
CA TRP A 166 11.78 -5.77 0.63
C TRP A 166 12.23 -5.64 -0.82
N LEU A 167 13.43 -5.10 -1.04
CA LEU A 167 14.00 -4.89 -2.38
C LEU A 167 14.27 -6.21 -3.11
N SER A 168 14.52 -7.31 -2.37
CA SER A 168 14.66 -8.64 -2.95
C SER A 168 13.37 -9.17 -3.58
N LEU A 169 12.19 -8.72 -3.14
CA LEU A 169 10.90 -9.14 -3.68
C LEU A 169 10.55 -8.40 -4.99
N LEU A 170 11.02 -7.16 -5.15
CA LEU A 170 10.83 -6.38 -6.37
C LEU A 170 11.67 -6.92 -7.56
N ARG A 171 12.70 -7.72 -7.27
CA ARG A 171 13.57 -8.37 -8.28
C ARG A 171 12.90 -9.52 -9.03
N ARG A 172 11.73 -10.00 -8.57
CA ARG A 172 10.96 -11.06 -9.21
C ARG A 172 9.95 -10.50 -10.21
#